data_AF-A0A963M6H5-F1
#
_entry.id   AF-A0A963M6H5-F1
#
_cell.length_a   1.000
_cell.length_b   1.000
_cell.length_c   1.000
_cell.angle_alpha   90.00
_cell.angle_beta   90.00
_cell.angle_gamma   90.00
#
_symmetry.space_group_name_H-M   'P 1'
#
loop_
_entity.id
_entity.type
_entity.pdbx_description
1 polymer ?
#
loop_
_entity_poly.entity_id
_entity_poly.type
_entity_poly.pdbx_seq_one_letter_code
_entity_poly.pdbx_strand_id
1 'polypeptide(L)' 'MPVSVFDMQSLQHLWSTDELRAVFSEENRVQKWLDFEAALAAAQAEMGLIPAAAAKEIAEKA' A
#
# COMPACT_ATOMS: atom_id res chain seq x y z
N MET A 1 -15.90 -15.90 0.66
CA MET A 1 -15.51 -17.22 0.12
C MET A 1 -14.04 -17.10 -0.28
N PRO A 2 -13.11 -17.80 0.37
CA PRO A 2 -11.71 -17.78 -0.06
C PRO A 2 -11.64 -18.40 -1.46
N VAL A 3 -11.06 -17.65 -2.41
CA VAL A 3 -10.95 -18.06 -3.82
C VAL A 3 -9.56 -18.58 -4.16
N SER A 4 -8.55 -18.24 -3.35
CA SER A 4 -7.17 -18.71 -3.48
C SER A 4 -6.76 -19.64 -2.34
N VAL A 5 -5.80 -20.53 -2.62
CA VAL A 5 -5.14 -21.37 -1.60
C VAL A 5 -4.38 -20.53 -0.56
N PHE A 6 -4.02 -19.29 -0.89
CA PHE A 6 -3.40 -18.33 0.03
C PHE A 6 -4.39 -17.76 1.05
N ASP A 7 -5.70 -17.74 0.74
CA ASP A 7 -6.75 -17.16 1.59
C ASP A 7 -7.34 -18.21 2.55
N MET A 8 -7.05 -19.49 2.33
CA MET A 8 -7.54 -20.60 3.16
C MET A 8 -6.67 -20.73 4.40
N GLN A 9 -7.17 -20.32 5.56
CA GLN A 9 -6.41 -20.30 6.82
C GLN A 9 -5.74 -21.64 7.19
N SER A 10 -6.38 -22.76 6.87
CA SER A 10 -5.88 -24.11 7.15
C SER A 10 -4.81 -24.59 6.17
N LEU A 11 -4.63 -23.92 5.02
CA LEU A 11 -3.82 -24.37 3.91
C LEU A 11 -2.70 -23.38 3.56
N GLN A 12 -2.91 -22.08 3.77
CA GLN A 12 -2.01 -20.99 3.38
C GLN A 12 -0.52 -21.19 3.70
N HIS A 13 -0.20 -21.84 4.82
CA HIS A 13 1.16 -22.08 5.31
C HIS A 13 1.93 -23.16 4.52
N LEU A 14 1.24 -23.98 3.74
CA LEU A 14 1.86 -24.97 2.85
C LEU A 14 2.31 -24.37 1.51
N TRP A 15 1.74 -23.23 1.10
CA TRP A 15 2.01 -22.59 -0.19
C TRP A 15 2.65 -21.20 -0.08
N SER A 16 2.73 -20.61 1.11
CA SER A 16 3.33 -19.29 1.34
C SER A 16 3.87 -19.14 2.76
N THR A 17 4.82 -18.21 2.92
CA THR A 17 5.31 -17.76 4.23
C THR A 17 4.48 -16.59 4.74
N ASP A 18 4.55 -16.31 6.04
CA ASP A 18 3.94 -15.10 6.62
C ASP A 18 4.47 -13.83 5.96
N GLU A 19 5.77 -13.79 5.65
CA GLU A 19 6.41 -12.67 4.95
C GLU A 19 5.80 -12.44 3.56
N LEU A 20 5.64 -13.51 2.77
CA LEU A 20 5.06 -13.42 1.43
C LEU A 20 3.59 -12.97 1.50
N ARG A 21 2.81 -13.50 2.46
CA ARG A 21 1.42 -13.08 2.67
C ARG A 21 1.31 -11.62 3.09
N ALA A 22 2.21 -11.14 3.95
CA ALA A 22 2.24 -9.73 4.34
C ALA A 22 2.46 -8.83 3.11
N VAL A 23 3.37 -9.20 2.21
CA VAL A 23 3.63 -8.45 0.97
C VAL A 23 2.44 -8.41 0.02
N PHE A 24 1.74 -9.54 -0.17
CA PHE A 24 0.60 -9.61 -1.10
C PHE A 24 -0.77 -9.40 -0.45
N SER A 25 -0.80 -9.02 0.83
CA SER A 25 -2.05 -8.73 1.54
C SER A 25 -2.77 -7.52 0.94
N GLU A 26 -4.10 -7.51 1.04
CA GLU A 26 -4.89 -6.36 0.57
C GLU A 26 -4.54 -5.08 1.33
N GLU A 27 -4.27 -5.19 2.63
CA GLU A 27 -3.83 -4.08 3.47
C GLU A 27 -2.51 -3.48 2.97
N ASN A 28 -1.49 -4.31 2.73
CA ASN A 28 -0.23 -3.82 2.18
C ASN A 28 -0.41 -3.26 0.77
N ARG A 29 -1.31 -3.81 -0.05
CA ARG A 29 -1.60 -3.25 -1.38
C ARG A 29 -2.19 -1.84 -1.29
N VAL A 30 -3.16 -1.63 -0.41
CA VAL A 30 -3.76 -0.30 -0.18
C VAL A 30 -2.72 0.66 0.38
N GLN A 31 -1.91 0.24 1.34
CA GLN A 31 -0.81 1.05 1.87
C GLN A 31 0.18 1.47 0.78
N LYS A 32 0.55 0.55 -0.12
CA LYS A 32 1.46 0.87 -1.24
C LYS A 32 0.85 1.85 -2.25
N TRP A 33 -0.47 1.84 -2.43
CA TRP A 33 -1.14 2.87 -3.23
C TRP A 33 -1.10 4.23 -2.54
N LEU A 34 -1.31 4.29 -1.22
CA LEU A 34 -1.20 5.53 -0.46
C LEU A 34 0.24 6.07 -0.48
N ASP A 35 1.24 5.21 -0.30
CA ASP A 35 2.66 5.57 -0.40
C ASP A 35 2.98 6.18 -1.78
N PHE A 36 2.40 5.61 -2.84
CA PHE A 36 2.57 6.09 -4.21
C PHE A 36 1.96 7.48 -4.39
N GLU A 37 0.73 7.70 -3.92
CA GLU A 37 0.05 8.99 -4.00
C GLU A 37 0.77 10.07 -3.18
N ALA A 38 1.33 9.72 -2.01
CA ALA A 38 2.15 10.62 -1.21
C ALA A 38 3.43 11.04 -1.96
N ALA A 39 4.13 10.09 -2.60
CA ALA A 39 5.30 10.39 -3.41
C ALA A 39 4.94 11.26 -4.64
N LEU A 40 3.81 10.98 -5.27
CA LEU A 40 3.29 11.78 -6.39
C LEU A 40 2.98 13.21 -5.94
N ALA A 41 2.29 13.39 -4.82
CA ALA A 41 1.98 14.70 -4.27
C ALA A 41 3.24 15.48 -3.90
N ALA A 42 4.26 14.82 -3.34
CA ALA A 42 5.55 15.44 -3.05
C ALA A 42 6.22 15.96 -4.34
N ALA A 43 6.29 15.13 -5.39
CA ALA A 43 6.85 15.55 -6.68
C ALA A 43 6.03 16.70 -7.32
N GLN A 44 4.70 16.67 -7.22
CA GLN A 44 3.84 17.74 -7.71
C GLN A 44 4.06 19.06 -6.95
N ALA A 45 4.32 19.01 -5.64
CA ALA A 45 4.66 20.20 -4.87
C ALA A 45 6.03 20.77 -5.24
N GLU A 46 7.04 19.91 -5.50
CA GLU A 46 8.35 20.36 -5.99
C GLU A 46 8.24 21.07 -7.36
N MET A 47 7.33 20.62 -8.21
CA MET A 47 7.02 21.25 -9.49
C MET A 47 6.10 22.48 -9.38
N GLY A 48 5.61 22.81 -8.17
CA GLY A 48 4.72 23.94 -7.94
C GLY A 48 3.28 23.75 -8.45
N LEU A 49 2.86 22.52 -8.75
CA LEU A 49 1.50 22.20 -9.19
C LEU A 49 0.49 22.26 -8.04
N ILE A 50 0.90 21.86 -6.84
CA ILE A 50 0.09 21.91 -5.62
C ILE A 50 0.84 22.63 -4.49
N PRO A 51 0.13 23.22 -3.51
CA PRO A 51 0.78 23.82 -2.35
C PRO A 51 1.57 22.77 -1.54
N ALA A 52 2.79 23.11 -1.12
CA ALA A 52 3.63 22.21 -0.32
C ALA A 52 2.97 21.75 0.99
N ALA A 53 2.11 22.60 1.58
CA ALA A 53 1.33 22.25 2.76
C ALA A 53 0.33 21.10 2.49
N ALA A 54 -0.29 21.07 1.30
CA ALA A 54 -1.21 20.02 0.90
C ALA A 54 -0.47 18.71 0.63
N ALA A 55 0.68 18.75 -0.04
CA ALA A 55 1.52 17.57 -0.23
C ALA A 55 1.99 16.97 1.11
N LYS A 56 2.35 17.83 2.08
CA LYS A 56 2.73 17.39 3.42
C LYS A 56 1.56 16.71 4.16
N GLU A 57 0.35 17.29 4.08
CA GLU A 57 -0.83 16.67 4.70
C GLU A 57 -1.18 15.31 4.08
N ILE A 58 -1.03 15.17 2.76
CA ILE A 58 -1.24 13.90 2.06
C ILE A 58 -0.22 12.86 2.54
N ALA A 59 1.06 13.24 2.66
CA ALA A 59 2.11 12.35 3.13
C ALA A 59 1.95 11.95 4.62
N GLU A 60 1.35 12.81 5.46
CA GLU A 60 1.08 12.49 6.87
C GLU A 60 -0.13 11.54 7.05
N LYS A 61 -1.00 11.43 6.06
CA LYS A 61 -2.23 10.62 6.10
C LYS A 61 -2.20 9.36 5.23
N ALA A 62 -1.16 9.21 4.41
CA ALA A 62 -0.87 8.01 3.64
C ALA A 62 -0.34 6.91 4.55
#